data_AF-A0A7S9RF08-F1
#
_entry.id   AF-A0A7S9RF08-F1
#
_cell.length_a   1.000
_cell.length_b   1.000
_cell.length_c   1.000
_cell.angle_alpha   90.00
_cell.angle_beta   90.00
_cell.angle_gamma   90.00
#
_symmetry.space_group_name_H-M   'P 1'
#
loop_
_entity.id
_entity.type
_entity.pdbx_description
1 polymer ?
#
loop_
_entity_poly.entity_id
_entity_poly.type
_entity_poly.pdbx_seq_one_letter_code
_entity_poly.pdbx_strand_id
1 'polypeptide(L)'
;MKKALFLGFSALLLLVGCKESNIGIVKNYILKGNKSITIGSAIDSFKGCSSTQWQDISSDGKKVVKVSCVVGKNVLEDEFKRKNNGYIKALNNAKAAQQKKVDNSLELALDSANSILKNGKSIDKETILSIANKHCKFDPTKESASYIASVSCDLEFKNELAQILDIKQKWVFDNVVVQSKYAAYYSQKEPEVIYFGENTKKINERVIELTFMINSDKSVNISKVTKIDDGDTKDINRGLVAMFYAR
;
A
#
# COMPACT_ATOMS: atom_id res chain seq x y z
N MET A 1 -9.10 -4.04 -18.54
CA MET A 1 -8.07 -2.99 -18.69
C MET A 1 -8.54 -1.99 -19.72
N LYS A 2 -9.05 -0.82 -19.29
CA LYS A 2 -9.28 0.34 -20.17
C LYS A 2 -8.42 1.46 -19.63
N LYS A 3 -7.27 1.69 -20.27
CA LYS A 3 -6.40 2.82 -19.96
C LYS A 3 -7.13 4.07 -20.41
N ALA A 4 -7.52 4.94 -19.47
CA ALA A 4 -7.99 6.27 -19.81
C ALA A 4 -6.80 7.04 -20.39
N LEU A 5 -6.87 7.34 -21.69
CA LEU A 5 -5.94 8.24 -22.35
C LEU A 5 -6.09 9.62 -21.70
N PHE A 6 -5.02 10.12 -21.09
CA PHE A 6 -4.85 11.54 -20.86
C PHE A 6 -4.61 12.20 -22.22
N LEU A 7 -5.68 12.72 -22.83
CA LEU A 7 -5.58 13.59 -23.99
C LEU A 7 -4.99 14.92 -23.53
N GLY A 8 -3.72 15.15 -23.87
CA GLY A 8 -3.15 16.49 -23.88
C GLY A 8 -3.84 17.32 -24.95
N PHE A 9 -4.33 18.50 -24.59
CA PHE A 9 -4.88 19.45 -25.54
C PHE A 9 -4.33 20.86 -25.29
N SER A 10 -3.98 21.50 -26.41
CA SER A 10 -3.30 22.78 -26.53
C SER A 10 -3.97 23.92 -25.77
N ALA A 11 -3.13 24.73 -25.14
CA ALA A 11 -3.51 26.05 -24.65
C ALA A 11 -3.76 26.99 -25.84
N LEU A 12 -5.04 27.23 -26.17
CA LEU A 12 -5.42 28.42 -26.93
C LEU A 12 -5.56 29.59 -25.94
N LEU A 13 -4.54 30.44 -25.89
CA LEU A 13 -4.62 31.79 -25.34
C LEU A 13 -5.46 32.65 -26.30
N LEU A 14 -6.75 32.80 -26.00
CA LEU A 14 -7.57 33.86 -26.61
C LEU A 14 -7.80 34.96 -25.57
N LEU A 15 -7.17 36.11 -25.86
CA LEU A 15 -7.35 37.40 -25.19
C LEU A 15 -8.81 37.86 -25.34
N VAL A 16 -9.55 37.89 -24.23
CA VAL A 16 -10.81 38.64 -24.07
C VAL A 16 -10.69 39.45 -22.79
N GLY A 17 -11.11 40.72 -22.84
CA GLY A 17 -10.93 41.74 -21.78
C GLY A 17 -11.33 41.25 -20.39
N CYS A 18 -10.80 41.89 -19.34
CA CYS A 18 -10.83 41.50 -17.92
C CYS A 18 -12.25 41.39 -17.30
N LYS A 19 -13.12 40.55 -17.87
CA LYS A 19 -14.31 40.02 -17.24
C LYS A 19 -13.82 38.93 -16.30
N GLU A 20 -14.08 39.10 -15.01
CA GLU A 20 -13.74 38.10 -14.00
C GLU A 20 -14.33 36.74 -14.43
N SER A 21 -13.46 35.72 -14.53
CA SER A 21 -13.89 34.37 -14.93
C SER A 21 -14.76 33.74 -13.85
N ASN A 22 -15.66 32.82 -14.20
CA ASN A 22 -16.47 32.11 -13.20
C ASN A 22 -15.57 31.40 -12.18
N ILE A 23 -14.44 30.83 -12.63
CA ILE A 23 -13.42 30.24 -11.76
C ILE A 23 -12.86 31.29 -10.80
N GLY A 24 -12.52 32.49 -11.27
CA GLY A 24 -12.05 33.60 -10.44
C GLY A 24 -13.08 34.00 -9.37
N ILE A 25 -14.36 34.15 -9.77
CA ILE A 25 -15.46 34.45 -8.85
C ILE A 25 -15.53 33.39 -7.73
N VAL A 26 -15.50 32.10 -8.08
CA VAL A 26 -15.55 31.03 -7.08
C VAL A 26 -14.30 31.01 -6.21
N LYS A 27 -13.10 31.10 -6.79
CA LYS A 27 -11.85 31.09 -6.03
C LYS A 27 -11.76 32.24 -5.03
N ASN A 28 -12.25 33.41 -5.37
CA ASN A 28 -12.18 34.61 -4.52
C ASN A 28 -13.32 34.69 -3.49
N TYR A 29 -14.36 33.87 -3.63
CA TYR A 29 -15.50 33.92 -2.73
C TYR A 29 -15.19 33.32 -1.35
N ILE A 30 -15.79 33.90 -0.31
CA ILE A 30 -15.75 33.42 1.07
C ILE A 30 -17.13 32.82 1.40
N LEU A 31 -17.19 31.51 1.68
CA LEU A 31 -18.44 30.84 2.00
C LEU A 31 -19.05 31.40 3.28
N LYS A 32 -20.38 31.60 3.32
CA LYS A 32 -21.09 32.20 4.48
C LYS A 32 -20.86 31.45 5.81
N GLY A 33 -20.45 30.18 5.78
CA GLY A 33 -20.10 29.37 6.95
C GLY A 33 -18.61 29.34 7.32
N ASN A 34 -17.73 29.99 6.55
CA ASN A 34 -16.29 29.97 6.75
C ASN A 34 -15.70 31.37 6.54
N LYS A 35 -15.40 32.09 7.62
CA LYS A 35 -15.19 33.55 7.56
C LYS A 35 -13.75 33.99 7.29
N SER A 36 -12.78 33.07 7.27
CA SER A 36 -11.36 33.44 7.36
C SER A 36 -10.60 33.36 6.03
N ILE A 37 -11.01 32.51 5.09
CA ILE A 37 -10.27 32.27 3.83
C ILE A 37 -11.22 32.07 2.64
N THR A 38 -10.73 32.35 1.44
CA THR A 38 -11.47 32.11 0.20
C THR A 38 -11.53 30.63 -0.16
N ILE A 39 -12.49 30.23 -0.99
CA ILE A 39 -12.60 28.85 -1.49
C ILE A 39 -11.30 28.42 -2.21
N GLY A 40 -10.74 29.30 -3.05
CA GLY A 40 -9.51 29.03 -3.78
C GLY A 40 -8.34 28.78 -2.83
N SER A 41 -8.13 29.67 -1.85
CA SER A 41 -7.09 29.50 -0.85
C SER A 41 -7.30 28.26 0.01
N ALA A 42 -8.55 27.91 0.35
CA ALA A 42 -8.86 26.69 1.08
C ALA A 42 -8.40 25.44 0.33
N ILE A 43 -8.84 25.30 -0.93
CA ILE A 43 -8.66 24.08 -1.73
C ILE A 43 -7.24 23.99 -2.30
N ASP A 44 -6.70 25.06 -2.89
CA ASP A 44 -5.40 25.04 -3.56
C ASP A 44 -4.23 24.89 -2.58
N SER A 45 -4.41 25.23 -1.30
CA SER A 45 -3.40 25.02 -0.25
C SER A 45 -3.70 23.82 0.66
N PHE A 46 -4.70 23.00 0.34
CA PHE A 46 -5.02 21.82 1.13
C PHE A 46 -3.99 20.73 0.89
N LYS A 47 -3.16 20.43 1.91
CA LYS A 47 -2.08 19.44 1.83
C LYS A 47 -2.55 18.01 1.52
N GLY A 48 -3.85 17.73 1.66
CA GLY A 48 -4.42 16.43 1.33
C GLY A 48 -4.55 16.19 -0.18
N CYS A 49 -4.53 17.24 -1.01
CA CYS A 49 -4.49 17.11 -2.46
C CYS A 49 -3.04 17.04 -2.95
N SER A 50 -2.71 16.08 -3.81
CA SER A 50 -1.48 16.15 -4.61
C SER A 50 -1.59 17.13 -5.77
N SER A 51 -2.81 17.35 -6.28
CA SER A 51 -3.09 18.34 -7.30
C SER A 51 -4.54 18.78 -7.27
N THR A 52 -4.78 20.01 -7.75
CA THR A 52 -6.12 20.58 -7.92
C THR A 52 -6.32 21.01 -9.37
N GLN A 53 -7.50 20.76 -9.92
CA GLN A 53 -7.87 21.21 -11.26
C GLN A 53 -9.23 21.89 -11.24
N TRP A 54 -9.26 23.13 -11.73
CA TRP A 54 -10.46 23.94 -11.81
C TRP A 54 -11.00 23.94 -13.23
N GLN A 55 -12.31 23.80 -13.37
CA GLN A 55 -13.00 23.72 -14.65
C GLN A 55 -14.27 24.56 -14.60
N ASP A 56 -14.46 25.42 -15.59
CA ASP A 56 -15.76 26.05 -15.84
C ASP A 56 -16.62 25.05 -16.62
N ILE A 57 -17.70 24.58 -16.00
CA ILE A 57 -18.64 23.60 -16.57
C ILE A 57 -20.03 24.24 -16.77
N SER A 58 -20.07 25.57 -16.93
CA SER A 58 -21.29 26.31 -17.18
C SER A 58 -22.00 25.83 -18.44
N SER A 59 -23.31 25.64 -18.36
CA SER A 59 -24.19 25.27 -19.48
C SER A 59 -25.58 25.87 -19.26
N ASP A 60 -26.32 26.12 -20.34
CA ASP A 60 -27.73 26.52 -20.31
C ASP A 60 -28.03 27.71 -19.38
N GLY A 61 -27.19 28.74 -19.44
CA GLY A 61 -27.32 29.96 -18.62
C GLY A 61 -26.95 29.77 -17.14
N LYS A 62 -26.62 28.56 -16.69
CA LYS A 62 -26.16 28.27 -15.33
C LYS A 62 -24.65 28.41 -15.25
N LYS A 63 -24.19 29.24 -14.31
CA LYS A 63 -22.77 29.42 -14.03
C LYS A 63 -22.30 28.41 -12.99
N VAL A 64 -21.48 27.46 -13.42
CA VAL A 64 -21.07 26.32 -12.59
C VAL A 64 -19.56 26.08 -12.73
N VAL A 65 -18.87 25.96 -11.60
CA VAL A 65 -17.45 25.67 -11.55
C VAL A 65 -17.23 24.38 -10.80
N LYS A 66 -16.42 23.49 -11.36
CA LYS A 66 -15.96 22.27 -10.71
C LYS A 66 -14.49 22.43 -10.31
N VAL A 67 -14.14 21.87 -9.17
CA VAL A 67 -12.74 21.60 -8.81
C VAL A 67 -12.58 20.14 -8.44
N SER A 68 -11.54 19.53 -8.98
CA SER A 68 -11.14 18.16 -8.67
C SER A 68 -9.86 18.21 -7.83
N CYS A 69 -9.90 17.63 -6.64
CA CYS A 69 -8.76 17.39 -5.76
C CYS A 69 -8.34 15.93 -5.90
N VAL A 70 -7.18 15.68 -6.51
CA VAL A 70 -6.57 14.35 -6.49
C VAL A 70 -5.92 14.16 -5.13
N VAL A 71 -6.37 13.17 -4.37
CA VAL A 71 -5.86 12.93 -3.02
C VAL A 71 -4.46 12.32 -3.10
N GLY A 72 -3.55 12.84 -2.27
CA GLY A 72 -2.16 12.36 -2.23
C GLY A 72 -2.06 10.88 -1.85
N LYS A 73 -1.16 10.14 -2.50
CA LYS A 73 -0.95 8.71 -2.24
C LYS A 73 -0.61 8.43 -0.76
N ASN A 74 0.22 9.28 -0.16
CA ASN A 74 0.56 9.21 1.26
C ASN A 74 -0.67 9.34 2.17
N VAL A 75 -1.63 10.21 1.83
CA VAL A 75 -2.88 10.39 2.58
C VAL A 75 -3.72 9.12 2.53
N LEU A 76 -3.83 8.49 1.35
CA LEU A 76 -4.55 7.23 1.17
C LEU A 76 -3.86 6.07 1.91
N GLU A 77 -2.54 6.00 1.85
CA GLU A 77 -1.75 5.02 2.59
C GLU A 77 -1.91 5.18 4.10
N ASP A 78 -1.88 6.40 4.62
CA ASP A 78 -2.05 6.67 6.05
C ASP A 78 -3.48 6.41 6.51
N GLU A 79 -4.50 6.76 5.71
CA GLU A 79 -5.88 6.40 5.99
C GLU A 79 -6.06 4.87 6.02
N PHE A 80 -5.51 4.17 5.03
CA PHE A 80 -5.54 2.71 4.97
C PHE A 80 -4.83 2.10 6.18
N LYS A 81 -3.63 2.57 6.53
CA LYS A 81 -2.89 2.10 7.71
C LYS A 81 -3.65 2.32 9.00
N ARG A 82 -4.26 3.50 9.19
CA ARG A 82 -5.05 3.78 10.40
C ARG A 82 -6.28 2.88 10.49
N LYS A 83 -7.02 2.70 9.40
CA LYS A 83 -8.21 1.85 9.37
C LYS A 83 -7.87 0.36 9.51
N ASN A 84 -6.73 -0.06 8.96
CA ASN A 84 -6.23 -1.43 9.06
C ASN A 84 -5.21 -1.64 10.18
N ASN A 85 -5.10 -0.73 11.15
CA ASN A 85 -4.07 -0.82 12.19
C ASN A 85 -4.16 -2.14 12.98
N GLY A 86 -5.38 -2.60 13.25
CA GLY A 86 -5.61 -3.91 13.88
C GLY A 86 -5.04 -5.07 13.06
N TYR A 87 -5.31 -5.07 11.75
CA TYR A 87 -4.77 -6.07 10.83
C TYR A 87 -3.24 -5.98 10.70
N ILE A 88 -2.69 -4.76 10.59
CA ILE A 88 -1.24 -4.54 10.51
C ILE A 88 -0.54 -5.05 11.77
N LYS A 89 -1.12 -4.81 12.95
CA LYS A 89 -0.62 -5.34 14.21
C LYS A 89 -0.65 -6.87 14.23
N ALA A 90 -1.76 -7.48 13.78
CA ALA A 90 -1.88 -8.94 13.69
C ALA A 90 -0.86 -9.53 12.70
N LEU A 91 -0.67 -8.90 11.54
CA LEU A 91 0.33 -9.29 10.54
C LEU A 91 1.75 -9.21 11.10
N ASN A 92 2.09 -8.14 11.80
CA ASN A 92 3.41 -7.99 12.41
C ASN A 92 3.66 -9.04 13.50
N ASN A 93 2.64 -9.35 14.31
CA ASN A 93 2.73 -10.43 15.29
C ASN A 93 2.91 -11.80 14.63
N ALA A 94 2.18 -12.09 13.55
CA ALA A 94 2.32 -13.33 12.79
C ALA A 94 3.73 -13.44 12.16
N LYS A 95 4.24 -12.36 11.57
CA LYS A 95 5.62 -12.29 11.05
C LYS A 95 6.65 -12.55 12.15
N ALA A 96 6.52 -11.92 13.31
CA ALA A 96 7.44 -12.11 14.42
C ALA A 96 7.40 -13.55 14.97
N ALA A 97 6.20 -14.13 15.11
CA ALA A 97 6.04 -15.52 15.53
C ALA A 97 6.64 -16.51 14.53
N GLN A 98 6.49 -16.23 13.24
CA GLN A 98 7.07 -17.04 12.17
C GLN A 98 8.59 -16.90 12.09
N GLN A 99 9.13 -15.68 12.23
CA GLN A 99 10.57 -15.44 12.31
C GLN A 99 11.19 -16.22 13.46
N LYS A 100 10.55 -16.23 14.64
CA LYS A 100 10.99 -17.06 15.77
C LYS A 100 11.10 -18.54 15.41
N LYS A 101 10.21 -19.08 14.57
CA LYS A 101 10.29 -20.47 14.09
C LYS A 101 11.45 -20.69 13.13
N VAL A 102 11.75 -19.71 12.26
CA VAL A 102 12.96 -19.71 11.41
C VAL A 102 14.20 -19.74 12.31
N ASP A 103 14.29 -18.81 13.26
CA ASP A 103 15.44 -18.66 14.14
C ASP A 103 15.69 -19.92 14.98
N ASN A 104 14.64 -20.50 15.57
CA ASN A 104 14.74 -21.76 16.31
C ASN A 104 15.23 -22.92 15.43
N SER A 105 14.74 -23.01 14.18
CA SER A 105 15.17 -24.07 13.25
C SER A 105 16.63 -23.89 12.86
N LEU A 106 17.07 -22.65 12.62
CA LEU A 106 18.46 -22.34 12.29
C LEU A 106 19.40 -22.54 13.48
N GLU A 107 18.94 -22.33 14.72
CA GLU A 107 19.69 -22.63 15.93
C GLU A 107 19.96 -24.14 16.06
N LEU A 108 18.93 -24.97 15.93
CA LEU A 108 19.08 -26.42 15.94
C LEU A 108 19.96 -26.94 14.78
N ALA A 109 19.84 -26.32 13.60
CA ALA A 109 20.68 -26.63 12.45
C ALA A 109 22.14 -26.25 12.72
N LEU A 110 22.39 -25.06 13.24
CA LEU A 110 23.72 -24.56 13.54
C LEU A 110 24.41 -25.37 14.64
N ASP A 111 23.71 -25.70 15.72
CA ASP A 111 24.23 -26.53 16.81
C ASP A 111 24.68 -27.91 16.28
N SER A 112 23.85 -28.52 15.43
CA SER A 112 24.17 -29.79 14.78
C SER A 112 25.35 -29.65 13.83
N ALA A 113 25.36 -28.59 13.00
CA ALA A 113 26.41 -28.33 12.03
C ALA A 113 27.77 -28.12 12.70
N ASN A 114 27.81 -27.36 13.80
CA ASN A 114 29.03 -27.07 14.56
C ASN A 114 29.69 -28.35 15.11
N SER A 115 28.90 -29.39 15.41
CA SER A 115 29.44 -30.68 15.87
C SER A 115 30.09 -31.53 14.77
N ILE A 116 29.90 -31.17 13.50
CA ILE A 116 30.35 -31.95 12.33
C ILE A 116 31.09 -31.12 11.28
N LEU A 117 31.61 -29.94 11.64
CA LEU A 117 32.38 -29.10 10.72
C LEU A 117 33.63 -29.84 10.21
N LYS A 118 33.90 -29.72 8.90
CA LYS A 118 35.19 -30.11 8.35
C LYS A 118 36.29 -29.17 8.88
N ASN A 119 37.52 -29.68 8.98
CA ASN A 119 38.65 -28.91 9.47
C ASN A 119 38.80 -27.56 8.73
N GLY A 120 38.90 -26.47 9.49
CA GLY A 120 39.07 -25.11 8.97
C GLY A 120 37.82 -24.51 8.33
N LYS A 121 36.64 -25.14 8.48
CA LYS A 121 35.36 -24.60 8.04
C LYS A 121 34.57 -24.00 9.20
N SER A 122 33.72 -23.04 8.87
CA SER A 122 32.72 -22.45 9.76
C SER A 122 31.42 -22.26 8.99
N ILE A 123 30.32 -22.13 9.72
CA ILE A 123 29.01 -21.85 9.15
C ILE A 123 28.20 -21.03 10.15
N ASP A 124 27.34 -20.14 9.67
CA ASP A 124 26.40 -19.36 10.48
C ASP A 124 24.95 -19.61 10.04
N LYS A 125 23.99 -19.03 10.78
CA LYS A 125 22.55 -19.22 10.53
C LYS A 125 22.16 -18.66 9.16
N GLU A 126 22.74 -17.53 8.78
CA GLU A 126 22.50 -16.84 7.51
C GLU A 126 22.94 -17.68 6.31
N THR A 127 24.11 -18.31 6.39
CA THR A 127 24.63 -19.21 5.36
C THR A 127 23.75 -20.44 5.22
N ILE A 128 23.36 -21.07 6.34
CA ILE A 128 22.43 -22.22 6.32
C ILE A 128 21.10 -21.82 5.66
N LEU A 129 20.52 -20.70 6.06
CA LEU A 129 19.26 -20.20 5.49
C LEU A 129 19.39 -19.87 4.00
N SER A 130 20.51 -19.26 3.59
CA SER A 130 20.79 -18.91 2.20
C SER A 130 20.87 -20.16 1.32
N ILE A 131 21.63 -21.17 1.73
CA ILE A 131 21.73 -22.46 1.02
C ILE A 131 20.34 -23.10 0.92
N ALA A 132 19.58 -23.12 2.03
CA ALA A 132 18.23 -23.68 2.04
C ALA A 132 17.28 -22.91 1.10
N ASN A 133 17.26 -21.59 1.11
CA ASN A 133 16.36 -20.79 0.26
C ASN A 133 16.76 -20.79 -1.22
N LYS A 134 18.05 -20.98 -1.51
CA LYS A 134 18.56 -21.16 -2.86
C LYS A 134 18.04 -22.47 -3.47
N HIS A 135 18.09 -23.56 -2.73
CA HIS A 135 17.89 -24.91 -3.26
C HIS A 135 16.57 -25.58 -2.87
N CYS A 136 15.85 -25.05 -1.88
CA CYS A 136 14.56 -25.55 -1.43
C CYS A 136 13.43 -24.57 -1.78
N LYS A 137 12.29 -25.12 -2.20
CA LYS A 137 11.06 -24.37 -2.52
C LYS A 137 9.88 -24.91 -1.73
N PHE A 138 9.18 -24.00 -1.07
CA PHE A 138 7.88 -24.24 -0.45
C PHE A 138 6.78 -24.35 -1.51
N ASP A 139 5.97 -25.39 -1.40
CA ASP A 139 4.79 -25.66 -2.20
C ASP A 139 3.56 -25.71 -1.27
N PRO A 140 2.71 -24.65 -1.26
CA PRO A 140 1.55 -24.59 -0.38
C PRO A 140 0.52 -25.68 -0.69
N THR A 141 0.52 -26.25 -1.90
CA THR A 141 -0.44 -27.31 -2.28
C THR A 141 -0.16 -28.63 -1.57
N LYS A 142 1.05 -28.82 -1.04
CA LYS A 142 1.50 -30.04 -0.36
C LYS A 142 1.51 -29.92 1.17
N GLU A 143 1.06 -28.80 1.70
CA GLU A 143 1.12 -28.51 3.13
C GLU A 143 0.27 -29.47 3.98
N SER A 144 -0.85 -29.95 3.45
CA SER A 144 -1.76 -30.89 4.13
C SER A 144 -1.13 -32.26 4.43
N ALA A 145 -0.05 -32.64 3.74
CA ALA A 145 0.61 -33.93 3.92
C ALA A 145 1.67 -33.90 5.04
N SER A 146 2.47 -32.84 5.14
CA SER A 146 3.46 -32.58 6.20
C SER A 146 4.25 -31.31 5.86
N TYR A 147 4.71 -30.57 6.87
CA TYR A 147 5.60 -29.42 6.70
C TYR A 147 6.86 -29.76 5.87
N ILE A 148 7.49 -30.90 6.11
CA ILE A 148 8.71 -31.32 5.39
C ILE A 148 8.40 -31.72 3.95
N ALA A 149 7.21 -32.31 3.71
CA ALA A 149 6.76 -32.71 2.38
C ALA A 149 6.40 -31.50 1.50
N SER A 150 6.00 -30.39 2.13
CA SER A 150 5.74 -29.12 1.44
C SER A 150 7.01 -28.39 0.99
N VAL A 151 8.20 -28.86 1.37
CA VAL A 151 9.48 -28.29 0.92
C VAL A 151 10.22 -29.30 0.05
N SER A 152 10.34 -28.97 -1.24
CA SER A 152 11.13 -29.73 -2.20
C SER A 152 12.50 -29.08 -2.38
N CYS A 153 13.57 -29.86 -2.26
CA CYS A 153 14.94 -29.37 -2.46
C CYS A 153 15.60 -30.12 -3.61
N ASP A 154 16.43 -29.41 -4.39
CA ASP A 154 17.28 -30.05 -5.38
C ASP A 154 18.46 -30.82 -4.73
N LEU A 155 19.25 -31.51 -5.55
CA LEU A 155 20.40 -32.28 -5.08
C LEU A 155 21.54 -31.39 -4.57
N GLU A 156 21.66 -30.16 -5.10
CA GLU A 156 22.72 -29.23 -4.73
C GLU A 156 22.55 -28.73 -3.30
N PHE A 157 21.33 -28.72 -2.76
CA PHE A 157 21.10 -28.43 -1.34
C PHE A 157 22.01 -29.23 -0.40
N LYS A 158 22.06 -30.55 -0.59
CA LYS A 158 22.91 -31.43 0.24
C LYS A 158 24.37 -31.31 -0.14
N ASN A 159 24.68 -31.10 -1.42
CA ASN A 159 26.06 -30.96 -1.89
C ASN A 159 26.75 -29.73 -1.29
N GLU A 160 26.08 -28.58 -1.27
CA GLU A 160 26.63 -27.35 -0.68
C GLU A 160 26.87 -27.49 0.82
N LEU A 161 25.92 -28.08 1.56
CA LEU A 161 26.13 -28.41 2.98
C LEU A 161 27.30 -29.38 3.17
N ALA A 162 27.42 -30.40 2.31
CA ALA A 162 28.50 -31.38 2.36
C ALA A 162 29.88 -30.80 2.00
N GLN A 163 29.99 -29.61 1.40
CA GLN A 163 31.28 -28.93 1.22
C GLN A 163 31.83 -28.40 2.55
N ILE A 164 30.96 -28.14 3.53
CA ILE A 164 31.27 -27.53 4.82
C ILE A 164 31.26 -28.58 5.94
N LEU A 165 30.33 -29.54 5.87
CA LEU A 165 30.03 -30.51 6.93
C LEU A 165 30.50 -31.92 6.59
N ASP A 166 30.90 -32.67 7.61
CA ASP A 166 31.29 -34.08 7.50
C ASP A 166 30.05 -34.97 7.46
N ILE A 167 29.81 -35.56 6.28
CA ILE A 167 28.69 -36.46 6.02
C ILE A 167 28.85 -37.85 6.67
N LYS A 168 30.03 -38.18 7.20
CA LYS A 168 30.24 -39.45 7.93
C LYS A 168 29.31 -39.56 9.13
N GLN A 169 29.01 -38.45 9.79
CA GLN A 169 28.02 -38.36 10.86
C GLN A 169 26.60 -38.24 10.28
N LYS A 170 26.15 -39.29 9.58
CA LYS A 170 24.92 -39.29 8.79
C LYS A 170 23.70 -38.75 9.54
N TRP A 171 23.46 -39.20 10.77
CA TRP A 171 22.31 -38.77 11.57
C TRP A 171 22.33 -37.28 11.90
N VAL A 172 23.51 -36.73 12.22
CA VAL A 172 23.67 -35.31 12.53
C VAL A 172 23.53 -34.48 11.27
N PHE A 173 24.14 -34.92 10.16
CA PHE A 173 23.99 -34.27 8.86
C PHE A 173 22.52 -34.27 8.39
N ASP A 174 21.82 -35.40 8.51
CA ASP A 174 20.40 -35.49 8.17
C ASP A 174 19.55 -34.56 9.08
N ASN A 175 19.93 -34.36 10.35
CA ASN A 175 19.29 -33.35 11.21
C ASN A 175 19.52 -31.91 10.70
N VAL A 176 20.76 -31.56 10.32
CA VAL A 176 21.05 -30.24 9.71
C VAL A 176 20.16 -30.02 8.48
N VAL A 177 20.05 -31.00 7.60
CA VAL A 177 19.19 -30.98 6.40
C VAL A 177 17.73 -30.72 6.79
N VAL A 178 17.18 -31.48 7.74
CA VAL A 178 15.78 -31.35 8.17
C VAL A 178 15.49 -29.98 8.79
N GLN A 179 16.34 -29.52 9.71
CA GLN A 179 16.15 -28.22 10.36
C GLN A 179 16.30 -27.05 9.38
N SER A 180 17.23 -27.15 8.43
CA SER A 180 17.38 -26.19 7.33
C SER A 180 16.14 -26.16 6.43
N LYS A 181 15.50 -27.32 6.17
CA LYS A 181 14.22 -27.37 5.46
C LYS A 181 13.07 -26.69 6.24
N TYR A 182 13.03 -26.84 7.57
CA TYR A 182 12.05 -26.10 8.38
C TYR A 182 12.29 -24.60 8.35
N ALA A 183 13.54 -24.15 8.38
CA ALA A 183 13.89 -22.75 8.22
C ALA A 183 13.45 -22.22 6.83
N ALA A 184 13.67 -22.98 5.76
CA ALA A 184 13.16 -22.65 4.42
C ALA A 184 11.63 -22.60 4.38
N TYR A 185 10.94 -23.58 4.96
CA TYR A 185 9.48 -23.60 5.05
C TYR A 185 8.95 -22.32 5.71
N TYR A 186 9.41 -22.01 6.93
CA TYR A 186 8.92 -20.86 7.67
C TYR A 186 9.39 -19.52 7.08
N SER A 187 10.51 -19.45 6.37
CA SER A 187 10.95 -18.20 5.74
C SER A 187 10.25 -17.89 4.42
N GLN A 188 9.77 -18.92 3.71
CA GLN A 188 9.11 -18.77 2.40
C GLN A 188 7.58 -18.70 2.51
N LYS A 189 6.99 -19.33 3.53
CA LYS A 189 5.54 -19.34 3.73
C LYS A 189 5.02 -17.94 4.08
N GLU A 190 3.86 -17.56 3.53
CA GLU A 190 3.20 -16.33 3.96
C GLU A 190 2.71 -16.43 5.42
N PRO A 191 2.87 -15.37 6.24
CA PRO A 191 2.39 -15.37 7.61
C PRO A 191 0.89 -15.59 7.70
N GLU A 192 0.49 -16.56 8.51
CA GLU A 192 -0.92 -16.79 8.83
C GLU A 192 -1.42 -15.70 9.77
N VAL A 193 -2.18 -14.76 9.22
CA VAL A 193 -2.78 -13.67 10.00
C VAL A 193 -4.17 -14.06 10.46
N ILE A 194 -4.31 -14.27 11.77
CA ILE A 194 -5.62 -14.40 12.40
C ILE A 194 -6.10 -12.98 12.76
N TYR A 195 -7.08 -12.47 12.03
CA TYR A 195 -7.69 -11.16 12.27
C TYR A 195 -9.20 -11.22 12.03
N PHE A 196 -9.98 -10.86 13.04
CA PHE A 196 -11.45 -10.93 13.03
C PHE A 196 -12.13 -9.57 12.81
N GLY A 197 -11.39 -8.56 12.33
CA GLY A 197 -11.94 -7.23 12.03
C GLY A 197 -12.28 -7.02 10.56
N GLU A 198 -12.91 -5.88 10.24
CA GLU A 198 -13.23 -5.52 8.86
C GLU A 198 -11.96 -5.32 8.02
N ASN A 199 -11.94 -5.94 6.83
CA ASN A 199 -10.85 -5.80 5.89
C ASN A 199 -11.05 -4.50 5.09
N THR A 200 -10.41 -3.41 5.50
CA THR A 200 -10.54 -2.15 4.78
C THR A 200 -9.92 -2.32 3.40
N LYS A 201 -10.71 -2.11 2.33
CA LYS A 201 -10.21 -2.12 0.94
C LYS A 201 -9.14 -1.04 0.77
N LYS A 202 -7.99 -1.42 0.20
CA LYS A 202 -6.96 -0.45 -0.21
C LYS A 202 -7.49 0.35 -1.39
N ILE A 203 -7.47 1.68 -1.26
CA ILE A 203 -7.80 2.61 -2.34
C ILE A 203 -6.49 3.07 -2.98
N ASN A 204 -6.36 2.91 -4.30
CA ASN A 204 -5.13 3.29 -5.01
C ASN A 204 -5.20 4.72 -5.52
N GLU A 205 -6.39 5.15 -5.93
CA GLU A 205 -6.65 6.49 -6.43
C GLU A 205 -7.95 7.03 -5.84
N ARG A 206 -7.93 8.30 -5.43
CA ARG A 206 -9.11 9.02 -4.98
C ARG A 206 -9.14 10.43 -5.54
N VAL A 207 -10.28 10.82 -6.09
CA VAL A 207 -10.58 12.19 -6.48
C VAL A 207 -11.79 12.69 -5.70
N ILE A 208 -11.66 13.87 -5.09
CA ILE A 208 -12.79 14.60 -4.50
C ILE A 208 -13.15 15.74 -5.45
N GLU A 209 -14.34 15.70 -6.02
CA GLU A 209 -14.87 16.77 -6.85
C GLU A 209 -15.86 17.62 -6.06
N LEU A 210 -15.65 18.94 -6.10
CA LEU A 210 -16.55 19.94 -5.54
C LEU A 210 -17.15 20.75 -6.69
N THR A 211 -18.46 20.90 -6.70
CA THR A 211 -19.15 21.71 -7.71
C THR A 211 -19.83 22.89 -7.07
N PHE A 212 -19.53 24.08 -7.57
CA PHE A 212 -20.01 25.37 -7.10
C PHE A 212 -20.94 25.99 -8.13
N MET A 213 -22.05 26.54 -7.66
CA MET A 213 -23.00 27.30 -8.46
C MET A 213 -22.88 28.79 -8.11
N ILE A 214 -22.76 29.63 -9.14
CA ILE A 214 -22.75 31.09 -8.98
C ILE A 214 -24.16 31.58 -9.25
N ASN A 215 -24.76 32.22 -8.24
CA ASN A 215 -26.10 32.78 -8.32
C ASN A 215 -26.08 34.15 -9.03
N SER A 216 -27.26 34.64 -9.41
CA SER A 216 -27.42 35.94 -10.08
C SER A 216 -26.90 37.12 -9.24
N ASP A 217 -26.96 37.02 -7.92
CA ASP A 217 -26.42 38.01 -6.96
C ASP A 217 -24.90 37.85 -6.72
N LYS A 218 -24.22 37.02 -7.52
CA LYS A 218 -22.81 36.63 -7.42
C LYS A 218 -22.45 35.82 -6.16
N SER A 219 -23.42 35.43 -5.33
CA SER A 219 -23.14 34.50 -4.23
C SER A 219 -22.82 33.10 -4.77
N VAL A 220 -21.96 32.37 -4.06
CA VAL A 220 -21.52 31.02 -4.45
C VAL A 220 -22.04 29.98 -3.46
N ASN A 221 -22.66 28.94 -4.00
CA ASN A 221 -23.17 27.80 -3.24
C ASN A 221 -22.48 26.50 -3.65
N ILE A 222 -22.33 25.57 -2.70
CA ILE A 222 -21.89 24.21 -3.00
C ILE A 222 -23.10 23.42 -3.50
N SER A 223 -23.05 23.00 -4.75
CA SER A 223 -24.10 22.22 -5.39
C SER A 223 -23.91 20.71 -5.20
N LYS A 224 -22.67 20.24 -5.24
CA LYS A 224 -22.36 18.81 -5.24
C LYS A 224 -20.96 18.53 -4.69
N VAL A 225 -20.81 17.39 -4.00
CA VAL A 225 -19.53 16.84 -3.61
C VAL A 225 -19.52 15.36 -3.98
N THR A 226 -18.54 14.95 -4.78
CA THR A 226 -18.42 13.59 -5.28
C THR A 226 -17.07 13.03 -4.90
N LYS A 227 -17.07 11.81 -4.38
CA LYS A 227 -15.86 11.03 -4.13
C LYS A 227 -15.77 9.92 -5.17
N ILE A 228 -14.61 9.80 -5.80
CA ILE A 228 -14.31 8.78 -6.80
C ILE A 228 -13.15 7.96 -6.26
N ASP A 229 -13.40 6.71 -5.86
CA ASP A 229 -12.39 5.79 -5.32
C ASP A 229 -12.14 4.68 -6.34
N ASP A 230 -10.95 4.62 -6.94
CA ASP A 230 -10.59 3.63 -7.98
C ASP A 230 -11.63 3.54 -9.14
N GLY A 231 -12.28 4.66 -9.47
CA GLY A 231 -13.35 4.74 -10.46
C GLY A 231 -14.77 4.59 -9.91
N ASP A 232 -14.93 4.08 -8.69
CA ASP A 232 -16.23 3.97 -8.01
C ASP A 232 -16.70 5.35 -7.54
N THR A 233 -17.75 5.86 -8.17
CA THR A 233 -18.26 7.21 -7.95
C THR A 233 -19.38 7.22 -6.91
N LYS A 234 -19.27 8.08 -5.89
CA LYS A 234 -20.28 8.26 -4.85
C LYS A 234 -20.48 9.72 -4.49
N ASP A 235 -21.73 10.16 -4.52
CA ASP A 235 -22.11 11.46 -3.97
C ASP A 235 -22.08 11.41 -2.45
N ILE A 236 -21.44 12.41 -1.85
CA ILE A 236 -21.18 12.47 -0.42
C ILE A 236 -21.67 13.79 0.18
N ASN A 237 -21.76 13.83 1.51
CA ASN A 237 -22.29 14.98 2.22
C ASN A 237 -21.50 16.26 1.88
N ARG A 238 -22.23 17.34 1.54
CA ARG A 238 -21.65 18.66 1.21
C ARG A 238 -20.80 19.24 2.34
N GLY A 239 -21.06 18.86 3.59
CA GLY A 239 -20.28 19.23 4.77
C GLY A 239 -18.82 18.75 4.73
N LEU A 240 -18.48 17.77 3.88
CA LEU A 240 -17.09 17.33 3.68
C LEU A 240 -16.21 18.46 3.13
N VAL A 241 -16.79 19.50 2.52
CA VAL A 241 -16.06 20.72 2.12
C VAL A 241 -15.28 21.34 3.29
N ALA A 242 -15.75 21.17 4.53
CA ALA A 242 -15.11 21.74 5.72
C ALA A 242 -13.68 21.23 5.92
N MET A 243 -13.35 20.02 5.42
CA MET A 243 -12.00 19.48 5.52
C MET A 243 -10.94 20.35 4.83
N PHE A 244 -11.31 21.02 3.73
CA PHE A 244 -10.41 21.92 2.99
C PHE A 244 -10.10 23.22 3.75
N TYR A 245 -10.89 23.50 4.79
CA TYR A 245 -10.74 24.67 5.64
C TYR A 245 -10.13 24.33 7.01
N ALA A 246 -9.95 23.05 7.34
CA ALA A 246 -9.25 22.64 8.55
C ALA A 246 -7.76 23.00 8.42
N ARG A 247 -7.23 23.73 9.38
CA ARG A 247 -5.84 24.19 9.46
C ARG A 247 -5.21 23.75 10.76
#